data_AF-A0A9E6APH7-F1
#
_entry.id   AF-A0A9E6APH7-F1
#
_cell.length_a   1.000
_cell.length_b   1.000
_cell.length_c   1.000
_cell.angle_alpha   90.00
_cell.angle_beta   90.00
_cell.angle_gamma   90.00
#
_symmetry.space_group_name_H-M   'P 1'
#
loop_
_entity.id
_entity.type
_entity.pdbx_description
1 polymer ?
#
loop_
_entity_poly.entity_id
_entity_poly.type
_entity_poly.pdbx_seq_one_letter_code
_entity_poly.pdbx_strand_id
1 'polypeptide(L)'
;MGIDCGGSCQVCDETVAAGDAGCADGSNCSQDAGDGGGSGIDTCVDGMQNQDETAIDCGGSVCDACSNCTDGILNGDETAPDCGGSVCDACPGCADGILNRDEAATDCGGTLCAACPTCTDGSQNQGETAIDCGGAVCGACPACSDSTQNHDETGVDCGGTVCGACPTCSDSTQNQDETDTDCGGVCGATCLEGEDCSIDADCVNGVCATGVCTVPCSGVGLQALLVVGDLSLSAGDAEAERLLSTGIGFDVTVLDTTATTSDAAGMELVVISASVVSGDVSSEFTGIGVGLATWEAYLFDELLIAGPGAGHGRAFDQTSVDIVTPAHPMAVGLSGAPVIYSTPTIVSWGVPSSGAVVIARVAGDPTQAAVFAYETGSSLVGGTLAPARRVGLYPEDGFTGNATDAGDRLVLAGFCWAAGQL
;
A
#
# COMPACT_ATOMS: atom_id res chain seq x y z
N MET A 1 2.93 -55.02 -75.06
CA MET A 1 3.67 -55.96 -75.92
C MET A 1 5.14 -55.75 -75.69
N GLY A 2 5.81 -56.80 -75.20
CA GLY A 2 7.21 -56.81 -74.76
C GLY A 2 7.33 -57.33 -73.32
N ILE A 3 7.26 -58.65 -73.15
CA ILE A 3 7.57 -59.36 -71.90
C ILE A 3 9.05 -59.75 -71.95
N ASP A 4 9.78 -59.39 -70.90
CA ASP A 4 11.06 -60.01 -70.56
C ASP A 4 10.78 -61.06 -69.49
N CYS A 5 11.22 -62.30 -69.73
CA CYS A 5 11.66 -63.08 -68.61
C CYS A 5 12.84 -64.00 -68.91
N GLY A 6 13.63 -64.15 -67.86
CA GLY A 6 14.72 -65.08 -67.65
C GLY A 6 15.08 -64.92 -66.17
N GLY A 7 14.79 -65.87 -65.29
CA GLY A 7 14.13 -67.17 -65.49
C GLY A 7 13.47 -67.61 -64.18
N SER A 8 12.44 -68.45 -64.19
CA SER A 8 12.11 -69.43 -65.24
C SER A 8 10.67 -69.92 -65.10
N CYS A 9 9.69 -69.00 -65.06
CA CYS A 9 8.32 -69.32 -65.44
C CYS A 9 7.66 -68.07 -66.03
N GLN A 10 7.52 -68.07 -67.36
CA GLN A 10 7.33 -66.85 -68.15
C GLN A 10 5.88 -66.55 -68.53
N VAL A 11 4.95 -67.48 -68.38
CA VAL A 11 3.54 -67.23 -68.73
C VAL A 11 2.63 -68.23 -68.01
N CYS A 12 1.67 -67.74 -67.22
CA CYS A 12 0.45 -68.49 -66.89
C CYS A 12 -0.68 -67.89 -67.74
N ASP A 13 -1.09 -68.64 -68.77
CA ASP A 13 -2.15 -68.29 -69.72
C ASP A 13 -3.54 -68.48 -69.07
N GLU A 14 -4.47 -67.53 -69.28
CA GLU A 14 -5.83 -67.52 -68.70
C GLU A 14 -6.81 -68.51 -69.37
N THR A 15 -6.35 -69.63 -69.93
CA THR A 15 -7.23 -70.54 -70.70
C THR A 15 -7.36 -71.98 -70.21
N VAL A 16 -6.99 -72.33 -68.96
CA VAL A 16 -7.24 -73.70 -68.45
C VAL A 16 -7.80 -73.73 -67.03
N ALA A 17 -8.99 -74.30 -66.90
CA ALA A 17 -9.67 -74.57 -65.64
C ALA A 17 -9.19 -75.90 -65.01
N ALA A 18 -9.01 -75.86 -63.69
CA ALA A 18 -9.05 -76.94 -62.69
C ALA A 18 -8.37 -78.31 -62.99
N GLY A 19 -7.29 -78.57 -62.25
CA GLY A 19 -6.76 -79.91 -61.99
C GLY A 19 -5.58 -80.31 -62.85
N ASP A 20 -4.42 -80.48 -62.20
CA ASP A 20 -3.14 -81.00 -62.73
C ASP A 20 -2.45 -80.21 -63.85
N ALA A 21 -1.48 -79.38 -63.46
CA ALA A 21 -0.29 -79.10 -64.26
C ALA A 21 0.90 -78.74 -63.34
N GLY A 22 1.79 -79.71 -63.13
CA GLY A 22 3.11 -79.47 -62.54
C GLY A 22 4.12 -78.92 -63.57
N CYS A 23 5.23 -78.37 -63.07
CA CYS A 23 6.41 -78.07 -63.89
C CYS A 23 7.21 -79.36 -64.17
N ALA A 24 7.87 -79.41 -65.34
CA ALA A 24 8.59 -80.58 -65.85
C ALA A 24 9.86 -80.98 -65.05
N ASP A 25 10.19 -80.29 -63.97
CA ASP A 25 11.31 -80.62 -63.08
C ASP A 25 10.87 -81.24 -61.73
N GLY A 26 9.57 -81.48 -61.54
CA GLY A 26 9.04 -82.05 -60.31
C GLY A 26 8.91 -81.06 -59.15
N SER A 27 9.10 -79.76 -59.37
CA SER A 27 8.89 -78.71 -58.38
C SER A 27 7.51 -78.07 -58.55
N ASN A 28 6.78 -77.93 -57.44
CA ASN A 28 5.44 -77.35 -57.40
C ASN A 28 5.47 -75.83 -57.60
N CYS A 29 4.54 -75.33 -58.42
CA CYS A 29 4.05 -73.97 -58.31
C CYS A 29 2.74 -74.00 -57.51
N SER A 30 2.69 -73.23 -56.42
CA SER A 30 1.54 -73.15 -55.49
C SER A 30 1.40 -74.41 -54.60
N GLN A 31 0.97 -74.38 -53.34
CA GLN A 31 0.39 -73.37 -52.45
C GLN A 31 0.99 -73.63 -51.06
N ASP A 32 1.05 -72.63 -50.18
CA ASP A 32 1.15 -72.89 -48.73
C ASP A 32 -0.08 -73.70 -48.30
N ALA A 33 0.04 -75.02 -48.31
CA ALA A 33 -0.85 -75.94 -47.61
C ALA A 33 -0.17 -77.32 -47.46
N GLY A 34 0.14 -77.68 -46.21
CA GLY A 34 0.63 -79.01 -45.80
C GLY A 34 1.37 -78.91 -44.46
N ASP A 35 0.69 -78.76 -43.31
CA ASP A 35 0.03 -79.84 -42.53
C ASP A 35 1.07 -80.82 -41.91
N GLY A 36 1.15 -81.02 -40.59
CA GLY A 36 0.20 -80.64 -39.56
C GLY A 36 0.59 -81.13 -38.16
N GLY A 37 -0.36 -80.97 -37.24
CA GLY A 37 -0.36 -81.68 -35.96
C GLY A 37 -0.60 -80.82 -34.73
N GLY A 38 -1.69 -80.05 -34.70
CA GLY A 38 -2.13 -79.40 -33.47
C GLY A 38 -3.41 -78.59 -33.67
N SER A 39 -4.46 -79.00 -32.98
CA SER A 39 -5.76 -78.32 -32.85
C SER A 39 -5.69 -76.79 -32.80
N GLY A 40 -6.59 -76.12 -33.52
CA GLY A 40 -6.81 -74.68 -33.42
C GLY A 40 -6.22 -73.94 -34.62
N ILE A 41 -7.09 -73.47 -35.50
CA ILE A 41 -6.78 -72.28 -36.30
C ILE A 41 -6.28 -71.22 -35.31
N ASP A 42 -5.09 -70.68 -35.55
CA ASP A 42 -4.48 -69.64 -34.69
C ASP A 42 -5.25 -68.34 -34.96
N THR A 43 -6.44 -68.24 -34.35
CA THR A 43 -7.33 -67.09 -34.47
C THR A 43 -6.82 -65.90 -33.68
N CYS A 44 -5.83 -66.13 -32.81
CA CYS A 44 -5.20 -65.14 -31.96
C CYS A 44 -4.34 -64.09 -32.71
N VAL A 45 -4.39 -64.03 -34.04
CA VAL A 45 -3.66 -63.05 -34.89
C VAL A 45 -4.36 -62.76 -36.22
N ASP A 46 -5.64 -63.13 -36.39
CA ASP A 46 -6.34 -63.09 -37.69
C ASP A 46 -7.09 -61.77 -37.98
N GLY A 47 -7.02 -60.83 -37.04
CA GLY A 47 -7.63 -59.50 -37.10
C GLY A 47 -9.14 -59.51 -36.85
N MET A 48 -9.72 -60.64 -36.42
CA MET A 48 -11.16 -60.81 -36.29
C MET A 48 -11.53 -61.55 -35.00
N GLN A 49 -12.33 -60.91 -34.13
CA GLN A 49 -12.84 -61.55 -32.91
C GLN A 49 -13.71 -62.77 -33.24
N ASN A 50 -13.18 -63.98 -33.05
CA ASN A 50 -13.88 -65.22 -33.36
C ASN A 50 -13.53 -66.35 -32.37
N GLN A 51 -14.23 -67.50 -32.45
CA GLN A 51 -14.18 -68.55 -31.41
C GLN A 51 -14.54 -68.07 -29.99
N ASP A 52 -13.73 -68.37 -28.96
CA ASP A 52 -13.97 -68.00 -27.56
C ASP A 52 -13.17 -66.76 -27.11
N GLU A 53 -12.61 -66.01 -28.07
CA GLU A 53 -11.87 -64.77 -27.86
C GLU A 53 -12.73 -63.67 -27.21
N THR A 54 -12.18 -63.03 -26.18
CA THR A 54 -12.88 -61.95 -25.47
C THR A 54 -12.67 -60.57 -26.12
N ALA A 55 -11.64 -60.40 -26.96
CA ALA A 55 -11.49 -59.29 -27.90
C ALA A 55 -10.79 -59.76 -29.18
N ILE A 56 -10.66 -58.88 -30.19
CA ILE A 56 -10.02 -59.24 -31.47
C ILE A 56 -8.64 -59.83 -31.20
N ASP A 57 -8.44 -61.09 -31.57
CA ASP A 57 -7.17 -61.82 -31.50
C ASP A 57 -6.64 -62.08 -30.07
N CYS A 58 -7.46 -61.96 -29.01
CA CYS A 58 -7.02 -62.25 -27.64
C CYS A 58 -8.13 -62.76 -26.70
N GLY A 59 -7.69 -63.43 -25.63
CA GLY A 59 -8.53 -64.02 -24.59
C GLY A 59 -9.26 -65.30 -25.02
N GLY A 60 -10.09 -65.83 -24.13
CA GLY A 60 -10.62 -67.19 -24.26
C GLY A 60 -9.70 -68.24 -23.62
N SER A 61 -9.90 -69.51 -23.97
CA SER A 61 -9.17 -70.64 -23.38
C SER A 61 -7.89 -71.01 -24.12
N VAL A 62 -7.67 -70.42 -25.31
CA VAL A 62 -6.57 -70.78 -26.22
C VAL A 62 -5.61 -69.60 -26.50
N CYS A 63 -6.10 -68.37 -26.59
CA CYS A 63 -5.26 -67.18 -26.81
C CYS A 63 -4.76 -66.56 -25.50
N ASP A 64 -3.67 -65.80 -25.58
CA ASP A 64 -3.17 -65.03 -24.44
C ASP A 64 -4.25 -64.06 -23.92
N ALA A 65 -4.30 -63.87 -22.60
CA ALA A 65 -5.27 -62.97 -21.99
C ALA A 65 -5.14 -61.58 -22.61
N CYS A 66 -6.26 -60.98 -23.01
CA CYS A 66 -6.25 -59.62 -23.55
C CYS A 66 -5.64 -58.65 -22.53
N SER A 67 -4.65 -57.87 -22.97
CA SER A 67 -4.14 -56.72 -22.23
C SER A 67 -5.31 -55.82 -21.88
N ASN A 68 -5.64 -55.81 -20.61
CA ASN A 68 -6.76 -55.11 -20.03
C ASN A 68 -6.15 -54.01 -19.17
N CYS A 69 -6.05 -52.82 -19.73
CA CYS A 69 -5.40 -51.63 -19.17
C CYS A 69 -6.10 -51.06 -17.91
N THR A 70 -6.65 -51.91 -17.05
CA THR A 70 -7.47 -51.58 -15.87
C THR A 70 -7.52 -52.72 -14.82
N ASP A 71 -6.74 -53.79 -14.97
CA ASP A 71 -6.82 -54.98 -14.12
C ASP A 71 -5.83 -55.00 -12.94
N GLY A 72 -4.97 -53.99 -12.87
CA GLY A 72 -4.06 -53.71 -11.76
C GLY A 72 -2.81 -54.58 -11.75
N ILE A 73 -2.53 -55.33 -12.81
CA ILE A 73 -1.38 -56.24 -12.89
C ILE A 73 -0.58 -55.99 -14.17
N LEU A 74 0.76 -56.04 -14.09
CA LEU A 74 1.63 -55.84 -15.25
C LEU A 74 1.58 -57.08 -16.16
N ASN A 75 0.83 -57.00 -17.26
CA ASN A 75 0.67 -58.09 -18.22
C ASN A 75 0.71 -57.59 -19.69
N GLY A 76 0.84 -58.50 -20.66
CA GLY A 76 1.05 -58.10 -22.06
C GLY A 76 2.38 -57.37 -22.31
N ASP A 77 2.34 -56.28 -23.07
CA ASP A 77 3.51 -55.42 -23.38
C ASP A 77 3.55 -54.10 -22.60
N GLU A 78 2.75 -54.01 -21.53
CA GLU A 78 2.70 -52.88 -20.61
C GLU A 78 4.08 -52.51 -20.02
N THR A 79 4.30 -51.22 -19.77
CA THR A 79 5.54 -50.72 -19.14
C THR A 79 5.37 -50.42 -17.65
N ALA A 80 4.14 -50.28 -17.16
CA ALA A 80 3.75 -50.35 -15.76
C ALA A 80 2.30 -50.90 -15.67
N PRO A 81 1.83 -51.41 -14.51
CA PRO A 81 0.51 -52.03 -14.41
C PRO A 81 -0.58 -51.13 -15.01
N ASP A 82 -1.35 -51.67 -15.95
CA ASP A 82 -2.42 -50.99 -16.67
C ASP A 82 -2.00 -49.86 -17.64
N CYS A 83 -0.71 -49.69 -17.94
CA CYS A 83 -0.24 -48.62 -18.84
C CYS A 83 1.06 -48.90 -19.62
N GLY A 84 1.14 -48.27 -20.79
CA GLY A 84 2.24 -48.38 -21.75
C GLY A 84 2.17 -49.65 -22.60
N GLY A 85 3.21 -49.89 -23.40
CA GLY A 85 3.15 -50.91 -24.46
C GLY A 85 2.50 -50.39 -25.74
N SER A 86 2.15 -51.30 -26.64
CA SER A 86 1.52 -51.01 -27.93
C SER A 86 -0.01 -50.99 -27.84
N VAL A 87 -0.58 -51.55 -26.77
CA VAL A 87 -2.03 -51.69 -26.58
C VAL A 87 -2.60 -50.74 -25.52
N CYS A 88 -1.87 -50.40 -24.46
CA CYS A 88 -2.37 -49.56 -23.36
C CYS A 88 -1.88 -48.11 -23.39
N ASP A 89 -2.68 -47.22 -22.79
CA ASP A 89 -2.36 -45.78 -22.69
C ASP A 89 -1.01 -45.58 -22.01
N ALA A 90 -0.19 -44.63 -22.50
CA ALA A 90 1.14 -44.38 -21.97
C ALA A 90 1.10 -44.03 -20.46
N CYS A 91 2.00 -44.62 -19.68
CA CYS A 91 2.03 -44.34 -18.24
C CYS A 91 2.24 -42.85 -17.92
N PRO A 92 1.51 -42.26 -16.94
CA PRO A 92 1.63 -40.85 -16.62
C PRO A 92 3.02 -40.55 -16.03
N GLY A 93 3.84 -39.76 -16.73
CA GLY A 93 5.09 -39.18 -16.18
C GLY A 93 4.89 -37.79 -15.56
N CYS A 94 3.84 -37.08 -15.98
CA CYS A 94 3.72 -35.64 -15.80
C CYS A 94 3.24 -35.17 -14.40
N ALA A 95 3.37 -35.98 -13.36
CA ALA A 95 2.93 -35.67 -11.99
C ALA A 95 3.57 -36.59 -10.93
N ASP A 96 4.70 -37.23 -11.24
CA ASP A 96 5.35 -38.22 -10.37
C ASP A 96 6.49 -37.64 -9.53
N GLY A 97 6.80 -36.36 -9.69
CA GLY A 97 7.77 -35.62 -8.88
C GLY A 97 9.22 -35.85 -9.29
N ILE A 98 9.48 -36.51 -10.42
CA ILE A 98 10.84 -36.84 -10.88
C ILE A 98 11.01 -36.52 -12.37
N LEU A 99 12.15 -35.92 -12.75
CA LEU A 99 12.45 -35.63 -14.16
C LEU A 99 12.71 -36.94 -14.93
N ASN A 100 11.74 -37.39 -15.73
CA ASN A 100 11.86 -38.62 -16.51
C ASN A 100 11.32 -38.48 -17.96
N ARG A 101 11.52 -39.52 -18.79
CA ARG A 101 11.18 -39.50 -20.23
C ARG A 101 11.81 -38.31 -20.99
N ASP A 102 11.02 -37.58 -21.77
CA ASP A 102 11.41 -36.41 -22.57
C ASP A 102 10.98 -35.08 -21.94
N GLU A 103 10.68 -35.07 -20.64
CA GLU A 103 10.37 -33.88 -19.87
C GLU A 103 11.48 -32.82 -19.96
N ALA A 104 11.07 -31.55 -20.04
CA ALA A 104 12.00 -30.41 -20.07
C ALA A 104 12.35 -29.93 -18.66
N ALA A 105 11.45 -30.11 -17.68
CA ALA A 105 11.70 -29.99 -16.25
C ALA A 105 10.79 -30.97 -15.49
N THR A 106 11.04 -31.20 -14.19
CA THR A 106 10.29 -32.17 -13.37
C THR A 106 8.78 -32.02 -13.58
N ASP A 107 8.11 -33.08 -14.04
CA ASP A 107 6.66 -33.14 -14.32
C ASP A 107 6.15 -32.20 -15.45
N CYS A 108 7.02 -31.61 -16.27
CA CYS A 108 6.60 -30.73 -17.37
C CYS A 108 7.52 -30.75 -18.61
N GLY A 109 6.97 -30.38 -19.76
CA GLY A 109 7.64 -30.35 -21.05
C GLY A 109 7.76 -31.71 -21.72
N GLY A 110 8.35 -31.75 -22.92
CA GLY A 110 8.35 -32.94 -23.76
C GLY A 110 7.09 -33.08 -24.61
N THR A 111 6.91 -34.25 -25.21
CA THR A 111 5.79 -34.54 -26.12
C THR A 111 4.52 -34.97 -25.40
N LEU A 112 4.63 -35.44 -24.16
CA LEU A 112 3.53 -36.01 -23.38
C LEU A 112 3.02 -35.08 -22.27
N CYS A 113 3.87 -34.20 -21.71
CA CYS A 113 3.51 -33.34 -20.57
C CYS A 113 3.18 -31.91 -20.99
N ALA A 114 2.42 -31.22 -20.13
CA ALA A 114 2.13 -29.80 -20.32
C ALA A 114 3.44 -29.00 -20.40
N ALA A 115 3.48 -27.98 -21.27
CA ALA A 115 4.66 -27.13 -21.39
C ALA A 115 5.08 -26.59 -20.02
N CYS A 116 6.39 -26.55 -19.77
CA CYS A 116 6.89 -26.03 -18.51
C CYS A 116 6.48 -24.57 -18.31
N PRO A 117 6.15 -24.17 -17.06
CA PRO A 117 5.84 -22.78 -16.75
C PRO A 117 6.99 -21.88 -17.18
N THR A 118 6.68 -20.83 -17.93
CA THR A 118 7.65 -19.87 -18.44
C THR A 118 7.48 -18.55 -17.70
N CYS A 119 8.26 -18.36 -16.63
CA CYS A 119 8.24 -17.17 -15.77
C CYS A 119 8.78 -15.88 -16.45
N THR A 120 8.72 -15.78 -17.79
CA THR A 120 9.24 -14.66 -18.61
C THR A 120 8.56 -14.57 -19.99
N ASP A 121 7.41 -15.22 -20.20
CA ASP A 121 6.75 -15.28 -21.51
C ASP A 121 5.75 -14.14 -21.77
N GLY A 122 5.55 -13.25 -20.81
CA GLY A 122 4.65 -12.10 -20.91
C GLY A 122 3.18 -12.44 -20.66
N SER A 123 2.85 -13.64 -20.16
CA SER A 123 1.48 -14.11 -19.97
C SER A 123 1.26 -14.72 -18.59
N GLN A 124 0.24 -14.27 -17.85
CA GLN A 124 -0.11 -14.88 -16.56
C GLN A 124 -0.67 -16.29 -16.73
N ASN A 125 0.17 -17.30 -16.56
CA ASN A 125 -0.19 -18.67 -16.89
C ASN A 125 0.51 -19.69 -15.96
N GLN A 126 0.25 -20.99 -16.15
CA GLN A 126 0.95 -22.11 -15.49
C GLN A 126 1.22 -22.01 -13.96
N GLY A 127 0.33 -21.37 -13.19
CA GLY A 127 0.40 -21.30 -11.72
C GLY A 127 0.94 -19.97 -11.16
N GLU A 128 1.20 -18.99 -12.02
CA GLU A 128 1.62 -17.64 -11.65
C GLU A 128 0.52 -16.84 -10.94
N THR A 129 0.91 -16.04 -9.96
CA THR A 129 0.00 -15.13 -9.24
C THR A 129 -0.10 -13.75 -9.90
N ALA A 130 0.87 -13.36 -10.74
CA ALA A 130 0.76 -12.27 -11.70
C ALA A 130 1.60 -12.59 -12.96
N ILE A 131 1.49 -11.80 -14.03
CA ILE A 131 2.20 -12.06 -15.30
C ILE A 131 3.69 -12.29 -15.03
N ASP A 132 4.20 -13.48 -15.39
CA ASP A 132 5.60 -13.89 -15.24
C ASP A 132 6.12 -14.05 -13.79
N CYS A 133 5.24 -14.04 -12.77
CA CYS A 133 5.69 -14.13 -11.37
C CYS A 133 4.72 -14.81 -10.39
N GLY A 134 5.31 -15.29 -9.31
CA GLY A 134 4.67 -15.89 -8.15
C GLY A 134 4.11 -17.30 -8.37
N GLY A 135 3.36 -17.80 -7.39
CA GLY A 135 3.00 -19.21 -7.32
C GLY A 135 4.11 -20.08 -6.71
N ALA A 136 4.01 -21.40 -6.90
CA ALA A 136 4.95 -22.36 -6.32
C ALA A 136 6.25 -22.55 -7.12
N VAL A 137 6.26 -22.13 -8.39
CA VAL A 137 7.33 -22.40 -9.36
C VAL A 137 8.12 -21.14 -9.72
N CYS A 138 7.46 -19.98 -9.86
CA CYS A 138 8.12 -18.71 -10.18
C CYS A 138 8.51 -17.92 -8.92
N GLY A 139 9.51 -17.04 -9.04
CA GLY A 139 9.91 -16.12 -7.95
C GLY A 139 8.76 -15.21 -7.52
N ALA A 140 8.76 -14.75 -6.27
CA ALA A 140 7.71 -13.88 -5.74
C ALA A 140 7.49 -12.65 -6.63
N CYS A 141 6.24 -12.20 -6.75
CA CYS A 141 5.92 -11.03 -7.54
C CYS A 141 6.54 -9.75 -6.97
N PRO A 142 6.87 -8.77 -7.83
CA PRO A 142 7.36 -7.47 -7.40
C PRO A 142 6.45 -6.82 -6.36
N ALA A 143 7.06 -6.22 -5.35
CA ALA A 143 6.38 -5.65 -4.20
C ALA A 143 6.03 -4.16 -4.34
N CYS A 144 6.24 -3.55 -5.51
CA CYS A 144 6.17 -2.10 -5.76
C CYS A 144 4.76 -1.46 -5.58
N SER A 145 3.84 -2.08 -4.85
CA SER A 145 2.49 -1.60 -4.54
C SER A 145 1.90 -2.30 -3.31
N ASP A 146 2.72 -2.87 -2.44
CA ASP A 146 2.28 -3.62 -1.25
C ASP A 146 2.37 -2.82 0.06
N SER A 147 2.78 -1.55 -0.03
CA SER A 147 2.91 -0.61 1.09
C SER A 147 3.91 -1.06 2.15
N THR A 148 4.85 -1.93 1.78
CA THR A 148 5.92 -2.38 2.67
C THR A 148 7.27 -2.28 1.96
N GLN A 149 8.27 -1.67 2.63
CA GLN A 149 9.62 -1.67 2.08
C GLN A 149 10.23 -3.08 2.18
N ASN A 150 10.30 -3.79 1.07
CA ASN A 150 10.83 -5.15 1.03
C ASN A 150 11.70 -5.41 -0.22
N HIS A 151 12.30 -6.59 -0.34
CA HIS A 151 13.29 -6.91 -1.38
C HIS A 151 14.47 -5.92 -1.43
N ASP A 152 14.79 -5.35 -2.60
CA ASP A 152 15.88 -4.40 -2.83
C ASP A 152 15.42 -2.94 -2.96
N GLU A 153 14.18 -2.65 -2.56
CA GLU A 153 13.60 -1.32 -2.55
C GLU A 153 14.39 -0.33 -1.67
N THR A 154 14.61 0.86 -2.20
CA THR A 154 15.29 1.95 -1.46
C THR A 154 14.32 2.84 -0.68
N GLY A 155 13.01 2.70 -0.91
CA GLY A 155 11.91 3.30 -0.16
C GLY A 155 10.64 2.44 -0.28
N VAL A 156 9.58 2.75 0.47
CA VAL A 156 8.34 1.93 0.44
C VAL A 156 7.78 1.91 -0.99
N ASP A 157 7.64 0.72 -1.57
CA ASP A 157 7.15 0.49 -2.94
C ASP A 157 8.00 1.15 -4.05
N CYS A 158 9.25 1.56 -3.77
CA CYS A 158 10.10 2.28 -4.72
C CYS A 158 11.60 1.95 -4.62
N GLY A 159 12.31 2.16 -5.72
CA GLY A 159 13.74 1.94 -5.85
C GLY A 159 14.13 0.48 -6.06
N GLY A 160 15.42 0.20 -5.94
CA GLY A 160 15.96 -1.12 -6.27
C GLY A 160 16.04 -1.38 -7.77
N THR A 161 16.13 -2.67 -8.13
CA THR A 161 16.27 -3.12 -9.52
C THR A 161 14.93 -3.32 -10.22
N VAL A 162 13.85 -3.49 -9.45
CA VAL A 162 12.53 -3.86 -9.95
C VAL A 162 11.53 -2.70 -9.91
N CYS A 163 11.58 -1.81 -8.91
CA CYS A 163 10.64 -0.70 -8.79
C CYS A 163 11.17 0.59 -9.44
N GLY A 164 10.26 1.51 -9.76
CA GLY A 164 10.63 2.85 -10.25
C GLY A 164 11.48 3.58 -9.21
N ALA A 165 12.35 4.50 -9.65
CA ALA A 165 13.18 5.28 -8.73
C ALA A 165 12.30 5.94 -7.65
N CYS A 166 12.79 5.95 -6.40
CA CYS A 166 12.07 6.62 -5.33
C CYS A 166 11.90 8.10 -5.64
N PRO A 167 10.76 8.69 -5.22
CA PRO A 167 10.54 10.13 -5.34
C PRO A 167 11.72 10.87 -4.75
N THR A 168 12.27 11.79 -5.53
CA THR A 168 13.38 12.62 -5.14
C THR A 168 12.85 14.01 -4.87
N CYS A 169 12.33 14.21 -3.66
CA CYS A 169 11.81 15.48 -3.12
C CYS A 169 12.89 16.57 -2.94
N SER A 170 13.87 16.62 -3.84
CA SER A 170 15.04 17.52 -3.85
C SER A 170 15.84 17.42 -5.17
N ASP A 171 15.25 16.93 -6.25
CA ASP A 171 15.89 16.81 -7.58
C ASP A 171 15.62 18.00 -8.53
N SER A 172 14.93 19.01 -8.03
CA SER A 172 14.54 20.23 -8.76
C SER A 172 13.64 19.97 -9.96
N THR A 173 12.87 18.89 -9.93
CA THR A 173 11.94 18.51 -11.00
C THR A 173 10.60 18.07 -10.43
N GLN A 174 9.53 18.79 -10.75
CA GLN A 174 8.15 18.37 -10.41
C GLN A 174 7.81 17.00 -11.02
N ASN A 175 7.87 15.94 -10.22
CA ASN A 175 7.63 14.56 -10.66
C ASN A 175 6.94 13.70 -9.58
N GLN A 176 6.53 12.49 -9.94
CA GLN A 176 6.01 11.48 -8.99
C GLN A 176 4.92 11.97 -8.02
N ASP A 177 3.92 12.69 -8.55
CA ASP A 177 2.78 13.30 -7.84
C ASP A 177 3.11 14.51 -6.94
N GLU A 178 4.29 15.10 -7.06
CA GLU A 178 4.60 16.42 -6.49
C GLU A 178 3.65 17.52 -7.00
N THR A 179 3.17 18.35 -6.08
CA THR A 179 2.25 19.45 -6.40
C THR A 179 2.97 20.72 -6.81
N ASP A 180 4.21 20.91 -6.36
CA ASP A 180 5.19 21.85 -6.90
C ASP A 180 6.58 21.18 -6.93
N THR A 181 7.58 21.82 -7.53
CA THR A 181 8.93 21.27 -7.67
C THR A 181 9.49 20.83 -6.32
N ASP A 182 9.77 19.52 -6.15
CA ASP A 182 10.30 18.92 -4.92
C ASP A 182 9.35 18.95 -3.70
N CYS A 183 8.05 19.21 -3.88
CA CYS A 183 7.11 19.33 -2.76
C CYS A 183 5.70 18.77 -3.00
N GLY A 184 5.03 18.42 -1.90
CA GLY A 184 3.64 17.95 -1.92
C GLY A 184 3.49 16.51 -2.42
N GLY A 185 2.27 15.99 -2.39
CA GLY A 185 1.97 14.62 -2.79
C GLY A 185 2.76 13.60 -1.98
N VAL A 186 3.61 12.83 -2.64
CA VAL A 186 4.47 11.81 -2.00
C VAL A 186 5.54 12.40 -1.08
N CYS A 187 5.88 13.68 -1.25
CA CYS A 187 6.85 14.38 -0.41
C CYS A 187 6.24 14.89 0.90
N GLY A 188 4.90 14.85 1.03
CA GLY A 188 4.17 15.31 2.21
C GLY A 188 4.08 16.83 2.30
N ALA A 189 3.91 17.33 3.52
CA ALA A 189 3.73 18.76 3.83
C ALA A 189 5.05 19.54 3.68
N THR A 190 5.58 19.61 2.46
CA THR A 190 6.84 20.28 2.13
C THR A 190 6.65 21.55 1.31
N CYS A 191 5.46 21.81 0.78
CA CYS A 191 5.21 23.00 -0.01
C CYS A 191 5.10 24.25 0.87
N LEU A 192 5.93 25.24 0.59
CA LEU A 192 6.00 26.52 1.27
C LEU A 192 4.91 27.49 0.78
N GLU A 193 4.78 28.63 1.45
CA GLU A 193 3.84 29.68 1.02
C GLU A 193 4.11 30.09 -0.43
N GLY A 194 3.05 30.08 -1.25
CA GLY A 194 3.11 30.45 -2.66
C GLY A 194 3.41 29.31 -3.62
N GLU A 195 3.73 28.11 -3.11
CA GLU A 195 3.93 26.91 -3.92
C GLU A 195 2.61 26.21 -4.24
N ASP A 196 2.57 25.53 -5.38
CA ASP A 196 1.37 24.85 -5.87
C ASP A 196 1.02 23.62 -4.98
N CYS A 197 -0.27 23.44 -4.72
CA CYS A 197 -0.80 22.36 -3.88
C CYS A 197 -2.10 21.80 -4.44
N SER A 198 -2.40 20.55 -4.09
CA SER A 198 -3.67 19.89 -4.41
C SER A 198 -4.56 19.71 -3.18
N ILE A 199 -3.94 19.50 -2.01
CA ILE A 199 -4.60 19.31 -0.71
C ILE A 199 -3.84 20.05 0.39
N ASP A 200 -4.54 20.30 1.51
CA ASP A 200 -3.97 20.96 2.69
C ASP A 200 -2.67 20.27 3.18
N ALA A 201 -2.62 18.93 3.13
CA ALA A 201 -1.47 18.12 3.51
C ALA A 201 -0.21 18.28 2.62
N ASP A 202 -0.32 18.94 1.46
CA ASP A 202 0.87 19.27 0.64
C ASP A 202 1.63 20.47 1.24
N CYS A 203 0.94 21.33 1.97
CA CYS A 203 1.48 22.58 2.46
C CYS A 203 2.09 22.44 3.86
N VAL A 204 3.29 22.99 4.06
CA VAL A 204 3.93 23.13 5.38
C VAL A 204 3.01 23.84 6.39
N ASN A 205 2.18 24.76 5.89
CA ASN A 205 1.19 25.52 6.66
C ASN A 205 -0.20 24.86 6.74
N GLY A 206 -0.39 23.68 6.13
CA GLY A 206 -1.64 22.94 6.16
C GLY A 206 -2.81 23.60 5.44
N VAL A 207 -2.59 24.59 4.57
CA VAL A 207 -3.66 25.33 3.88
C VAL A 207 -3.38 25.43 2.39
N CYS A 208 -4.12 24.65 1.63
CA CYS A 208 -4.15 24.74 0.18
C CYS A 208 -5.37 25.56 -0.28
N ALA A 209 -5.16 26.84 -0.59
CA ALA A 209 -6.21 27.73 -1.05
C ALA A 209 -6.02 28.07 -2.53
N THR A 210 -7.04 27.80 -3.35
CA THR A 210 -7.02 28.08 -4.80
C THR A 210 -5.88 27.39 -5.56
N GLY A 211 -5.41 26.24 -5.05
CA GLY A 211 -4.32 25.47 -5.65
C GLY A 211 -2.92 25.96 -5.26
N VAL A 212 -2.83 26.84 -4.27
CA VAL A 212 -1.55 27.39 -3.78
C VAL A 212 -1.54 27.33 -2.26
N CYS A 213 -0.38 27.02 -1.68
CA CYS A 213 -0.19 27.03 -0.24
C CYS A 213 -0.26 28.47 0.27
N THR A 214 -1.24 28.76 1.13
CA THR A 214 -1.45 30.12 1.65
C THR A 214 -1.59 30.10 3.15
N VAL A 215 -0.87 30.98 3.83
CA VAL A 215 -1.06 31.22 5.25
C VAL A 215 -2.26 32.14 5.48
N PRO A 216 -3.01 31.98 6.59
CA PRO A 216 -4.04 32.95 6.96
C PRO A 216 -3.45 34.34 7.24
N CYS A 217 -2.14 34.43 7.49
CA CYS A 217 -1.38 35.67 7.60
C CYS A 217 0.11 35.51 7.29
N SER A 218 0.82 36.60 6.98
CA SER A 218 2.28 36.57 6.80
C SER A 218 3.03 37.12 8.02
N GLY A 219 4.00 36.35 8.51
CA GLY A 219 4.94 36.74 9.57
C GLY A 219 6.28 37.27 9.03
N VAL A 220 6.48 37.31 7.72
CA VAL A 220 7.77 37.65 7.11
C VAL A 220 8.22 39.06 7.50
N GLY A 221 9.38 39.13 8.17
CA GLY A 221 9.95 40.37 8.69
C GLY A 221 9.33 40.84 10.01
N LEU A 222 8.52 39.99 10.66
CA LEU A 222 8.02 40.17 12.02
C LEU A 222 8.77 39.22 12.97
N GLN A 223 8.83 39.61 14.24
CA GLN A 223 9.53 38.91 15.31
C GLN A 223 8.52 38.23 16.25
N ALA A 224 8.79 36.98 16.61
CA ALA A 224 8.02 36.25 17.61
C ALA A 224 8.93 35.76 18.74
N LEU A 225 8.47 35.91 19.98
CA LEU A 225 9.09 35.29 21.15
C LEU A 225 8.35 34.01 21.50
N LEU A 226 9.02 32.87 21.44
CA LEU A 226 8.52 31.59 21.93
C LEU A 226 9.14 31.28 23.30
N VAL A 227 8.30 31.21 24.33
CA VAL A 227 8.68 30.87 25.71
C VAL A 227 8.38 29.40 25.97
N VAL A 228 9.42 28.64 26.33
CA VAL A 228 9.40 27.19 26.53
C VAL A 228 9.86 26.79 27.94
N GLY A 229 9.63 25.54 28.33
CA GLY A 229 10.10 25.02 29.62
C GLY A 229 11.62 24.81 29.70
N ASP A 230 12.25 24.37 28.61
CA ASP A 230 13.70 24.14 28.47
C ASP A 230 14.15 24.40 27.04
N LEU A 231 15.39 24.86 26.84
CA LEU A 231 15.95 25.10 25.50
C LEU A 231 16.21 23.80 24.70
N SER A 232 16.18 22.65 25.38
CA SER A 232 16.10 21.33 24.77
C SER A 232 14.62 21.06 24.45
N LEU A 233 14.18 21.60 23.32
CA LEU A 233 12.77 21.65 22.93
C LEU A 233 12.09 20.29 23.02
N SER A 234 10.91 20.26 23.66
CA SER A 234 10.00 19.14 23.53
C SER A 234 9.46 19.04 22.09
N ALA A 235 8.79 17.93 21.77
CA ALA A 235 8.15 17.80 20.46
C ALA A 235 7.14 18.93 20.21
N GLY A 236 6.34 19.30 21.23
CA GLY A 236 5.37 20.39 21.15
C GLY A 236 6.03 21.75 20.93
N ASP A 237 7.16 22.00 21.60
CA ASP A 237 7.92 23.24 21.43
C ASP A 237 8.50 23.36 20.01
N ALA A 238 9.12 22.28 19.53
CA ALA A 238 9.70 22.23 18.19
C ALA A 238 8.64 22.42 17.10
N GLU A 239 7.44 21.88 17.30
CA GLU A 239 6.33 22.07 16.37
C GLU A 239 5.78 23.50 16.40
N ALA A 240 5.64 24.10 17.59
CA ALA A 240 5.26 25.50 17.70
C ALA A 240 6.30 26.43 17.03
N GLU A 241 7.60 26.16 17.23
CA GLU A 241 8.68 26.87 16.53
C GLU A 241 8.56 26.68 15.02
N ARG A 242 8.31 25.46 14.53
CA ARG A 242 8.10 25.16 13.10
C ARG A 242 6.92 25.93 12.54
N LEU A 243 5.77 25.94 13.21
CA LEU A 243 4.57 26.67 12.79
C LEU A 243 4.79 28.18 12.76
N LEU A 244 5.50 28.75 13.74
CA LEU A 244 5.82 30.18 13.75
C LEU A 244 6.81 30.56 12.65
N SER A 245 7.90 29.80 12.53
CA SER A 245 8.99 30.09 11.60
C SER A 245 8.64 29.71 10.16
N THR A 246 8.49 28.43 9.85
CA THR A 246 8.21 27.94 8.49
C THR A 246 6.72 28.01 8.13
N GLY A 247 5.83 27.87 9.13
CA GLY A 247 4.40 27.88 8.90
C GLY A 247 3.82 29.28 8.67
N ILE A 248 4.39 30.33 9.27
CA ILE A 248 3.91 31.73 9.13
C ILE A 248 5.00 32.68 8.61
N GLY A 249 6.28 32.41 8.87
CA GLY A 249 7.39 33.25 8.41
C GLY A 249 7.99 34.18 9.47
N PHE A 250 7.67 34.00 10.77
CA PHE A 250 8.25 34.82 11.84
C PHE A 250 9.74 34.54 12.02
N ASP A 251 10.50 35.58 12.33
CA ASP A 251 11.82 35.43 12.95
C ASP A 251 11.61 35.07 14.43
N VAL A 252 11.82 33.79 14.78
CA VAL A 252 11.51 33.27 16.12
C VAL A 252 12.73 33.37 17.04
N THR A 253 12.55 34.02 18.19
CA THR A 253 13.47 33.97 19.32
C THR A 253 12.92 33.00 20.36
N VAL A 254 13.68 31.96 20.70
CA VAL A 254 13.28 30.99 21.73
C VAL A 254 13.99 31.29 23.04
N LEU A 255 13.23 31.44 24.12
CA LEU A 255 13.74 31.57 25.49
C LEU A 255 13.04 30.57 26.41
N ASP A 256 13.73 30.15 27.46
CA ASP A 256 13.14 29.32 28.52
C ASP A 256 12.36 30.18 29.54
N THR A 257 12.06 29.62 30.70
CA THR A 257 11.35 30.31 31.79
C THR A 257 12.10 31.50 32.39
N THR A 258 13.30 31.83 31.91
CA THR A 258 14.02 33.07 32.24
C THR A 258 13.54 34.30 31.46
N ALA A 259 12.66 34.12 30.46
CA ALA A 259 12.09 35.20 29.67
C ALA A 259 11.34 36.23 30.53
N THR A 260 11.47 37.51 30.17
CA THR A 260 10.88 38.64 30.89
C THR A 260 10.04 39.51 29.98
N THR A 261 9.26 40.42 30.56
CA THR A 261 8.56 41.47 29.81
C THR A 261 9.46 42.31 28.91
N SER A 262 10.76 42.41 29.20
CA SER A 262 11.70 43.17 28.37
C SER A 262 12.04 42.47 27.06
N ASP A 263 11.98 41.14 27.03
CA ASP A 263 12.23 40.33 25.84
C ASP A 263 11.05 40.40 24.85
N ALA A 264 9.85 40.75 25.35
CA ALA A 264 8.70 41.03 24.49
C ALA A 264 8.83 42.38 23.75
N ALA A 265 9.77 43.25 24.11
CA ALA A 265 9.90 44.56 23.48
C ALA A 265 10.37 44.44 22.02
N GLY A 266 9.56 44.92 21.08
CA GLY A 266 9.86 44.86 19.65
C GLY A 266 9.43 43.56 18.98
N MET A 267 8.75 42.67 19.70
CA MET A 267 8.07 41.50 19.15
C MET A 267 6.66 41.88 18.68
N GLU A 268 6.16 41.18 17.68
CA GLU A 268 4.76 41.24 17.24
C GLU A 268 3.89 40.21 17.97
N LEU A 269 4.51 39.12 18.43
CA LEU A 269 3.84 38.03 19.10
C LEU A 269 4.70 37.45 20.23
N VAL A 270 4.08 37.20 21.38
CA VAL A 270 4.61 36.32 22.42
C VAL A 270 3.77 35.04 22.46
N VAL A 271 4.45 33.91 22.38
CA VAL A 271 3.85 32.57 22.47
C VAL A 271 4.40 31.86 23.69
N ILE A 272 3.52 31.31 24.53
CA ILE A 272 3.92 30.55 25.72
C ILE A 272 3.44 29.11 25.60
N SER A 273 4.40 28.19 25.57
CA SER A 273 4.18 26.75 25.41
C SER A 273 3.65 26.07 26.68
N ALA A 274 2.94 24.95 26.51
CA ALA A 274 2.53 24.06 27.61
C ALA A 274 3.70 23.34 28.30
N SER A 275 4.90 23.34 27.70
CA SER A 275 6.10 22.85 28.36
C SER A 275 6.51 23.72 29.57
N VAL A 276 5.99 24.95 29.66
CA VAL A 276 6.26 25.88 30.76
C VAL A 276 5.49 25.45 32.02
N VAL A 277 6.20 25.35 33.15
CA VAL A 277 5.54 25.26 34.45
C VAL A 277 4.94 26.62 34.79
N SER A 278 3.62 26.69 34.97
CA SER A 278 2.91 27.96 35.13
C SER A 278 3.44 28.85 36.27
N GLY A 279 3.97 28.25 37.33
CA GLY A 279 4.58 28.97 38.46
C GLY A 279 5.87 29.73 38.13
N ASP A 280 6.59 29.35 37.07
CA ASP A 280 7.88 29.96 36.72
C ASP A 280 7.68 31.27 35.95
N VAL A 281 6.73 31.31 35.01
CA VAL A 281 6.36 32.53 34.26
C VAL A 281 5.31 33.36 35.00
N SER A 282 4.37 32.69 35.68
CA SER A 282 3.31 33.31 36.48
C SER A 282 2.60 34.44 35.72
N SER A 283 2.62 35.67 36.26
CA SER A 283 1.95 36.84 35.71
C SER A 283 2.87 37.78 34.92
N GLU A 284 4.12 37.36 34.63
CA GLU A 284 5.13 38.20 33.97
C GLU A 284 4.56 38.84 32.69
N PHE A 285 3.92 38.06 31.83
CA PHE A 285 3.43 38.53 30.53
C PHE A 285 2.00 39.11 30.54
N THR A 286 1.31 39.18 31.68
CA THR A 286 -0.10 39.64 31.72
C THR A 286 -0.25 41.07 31.18
N GLY A 287 0.71 41.94 31.49
CA GLY A 287 0.68 43.37 31.18
C GLY A 287 1.32 43.82 29.87
N ILE A 288 1.87 42.91 29.05
CA ILE A 288 2.60 43.33 27.83
C ILE A 288 1.69 43.97 26.79
N GLY A 289 2.17 45.02 26.12
CA GLY A 289 1.47 45.66 25.00
C GLY A 289 1.56 44.90 23.67
N VAL A 290 2.01 43.65 23.70
CA VAL A 290 2.21 42.78 22.53
C VAL A 290 1.15 41.68 22.53
N GLY A 291 0.77 41.20 21.35
CA GLY A 291 -0.13 40.06 21.21
C GLY A 291 0.40 38.84 21.94
N LEU A 292 -0.47 38.09 22.60
CA LEU A 292 -0.09 36.88 23.34
C LEU A 292 -0.99 35.70 22.98
N ALA A 293 -0.36 34.57 22.68
CA ALA A 293 -1.01 33.28 22.54
C ALA A 293 -0.38 32.26 23.49
N THR A 294 -1.21 31.41 24.08
CA THR A 294 -0.72 30.31 24.92
C THR A 294 -1.67 29.12 24.84
N TRP A 295 -1.13 27.93 25.01
CA TRP A 295 -1.91 26.70 25.18
C TRP A 295 -1.64 26.02 26.53
N GLU A 296 -0.89 26.68 27.42
CA GLU A 296 -0.66 26.18 28.77
C GLU A 296 -1.88 26.49 29.64
N ALA A 297 -2.74 25.48 29.84
CA ALA A 297 -4.02 25.67 30.51
C ALA A 297 -3.89 26.25 31.92
N TYR A 298 -2.83 25.89 32.65
CA TYR A 298 -2.59 26.36 34.02
C TYR A 298 -1.90 27.73 34.09
N LEU A 299 -1.67 28.40 32.95
CA LEU A 299 -1.31 29.83 32.90
C LEU A 299 -2.51 30.71 32.57
N PHE A 300 -3.65 30.13 32.20
CA PHE A 300 -4.78 30.92 31.71
C PHE A 300 -5.35 31.85 32.78
N ASP A 301 -5.33 31.47 34.06
CA ASP A 301 -5.80 32.34 35.14
C ASP A 301 -4.77 33.35 35.63
N GLU A 302 -3.47 33.04 35.61
CA GLU A 302 -2.40 34.01 35.88
C GLU A 302 -2.37 35.12 34.83
N LEU A 303 -2.64 34.76 33.57
CA LEU A 303 -2.77 35.69 32.45
C LEU A 303 -4.15 36.38 32.38
N LEU A 304 -5.06 36.04 33.30
CA LEU A 304 -6.42 36.58 33.41
C LEU A 304 -7.31 36.28 32.19
N ILE A 305 -6.93 35.33 31.32
CA ILE A 305 -7.68 34.98 30.11
C ILE A 305 -8.75 33.92 30.39
N ALA A 306 -8.63 33.14 31.47
CA ALA A 306 -9.66 32.25 31.98
C ALA A 306 -9.81 32.32 33.51
N GLY A 307 -10.88 31.74 34.04
CA GLY A 307 -11.16 31.75 35.48
C GLY A 307 -10.19 30.87 36.29
N PRO A 308 -9.98 31.17 37.59
CA PRO A 308 -9.12 30.36 38.44
C PRO A 308 -9.77 29.04 38.84
N GLY A 309 -8.96 28.08 39.29
CA GLY A 309 -9.43 26.79 39.80
C GLY A 309 -10.16 25.97 38.73
N ALA A 310 -11.48 25.82 38.84
CA ALA A 310 -12.29 25.10 37.84
C ALA A 310 -12.57 25.91 36.56
N GLY A 311 -11.96 27.10 36.41
CA GLY A 311 -12.11 27.94 35.24
C GLY A 311 -11.11 27.65 34.12
N HIS A 312 -10.27 26.63 34.25
CA HIS A 312 -9.37 26.14 33.22
C HIS A 312 -9.02 24.67 33.48
N GLY A 313 -8.41 24.00 32.51
CA GLY A 313 -7.88 22.66 32.70
C GLY A 313 -7.66 21.90 31.41
N ARG A 314 -7.68 20.57 31.55
CA ARG A 314 -7.41 19.60 30.49
C ARG A 314 -8.60 18.68 30.30
N ALA A 315 -9.01 18.49 29.04
CA ALA A 315 -9.98 17.48 28.63
C ALA A 315 -9.23 16.33 27.96
N PHE A 316 -9.49 15.10 28.39
CA PHE A 316 -8.79 13.91 27.91
C PHE A 316 -9.59 13.21 26.80
N ASP A 317 -8.93 12.31 26.07
CA ASP A 317 -9.51 11.44 25.05
C ASP A 317 -10.27 12.22 23.94
N GLN A 318 -9.77 13.40 23.58
CA GLN A 318 -10.35 14.25 22.55
C GLN A 318 -9.70 14.01 21.19
N THR A 319 -10.52 14.06 20.14
CA THR A 319 -10.10 14.05 18.73
C THR A 319 -10.66 15.22 17.94
N SER A 320 -11.62 15.96 18.51
CA SER A 320 -12.34 17.03 17.84
C SER A 320 -12.63 18.18 18.80
N VAL A 321 -12.99 19.33 18.23
CA VAL A 321 -13.53 20.50 18.95
C VAL A 321 -14.81 20.95 18.25
N ASP A 322 -15.74 21.55 18.98
CA ASP A 322 -16.97 22.10 18.42
C ASP A 322 -16.76 23.57 18.04
N ILE A 323 -16.76 23.89 16.75
CA ILE A 323 -16.70 25.27 16.25
C ILE A 323 -18.03 25.97 16.53
N VAL A 324 -18.00 27.01 17.36
CA VAL A 324 -19.19 27.77 17.78
C VAL A 324 -19.28 29.16 17.14
N THR A 325 -18.16 29.70 16.64
CA THR A 325 -18.13 30.98 15.92
C THR A 325 -17.46 30.82 14.55
N PRO A 326 -18.08 30.10 13.59
CA PRO A 326 -17.47 29.77 12.29
C PRO A 326 -17.21 30.98 11.39
N ALA A 327 -17.86 32.11 11.66
CA ALA A 327 -17.64 33.36 10.92
C ALA A 327 -16.42 34.16 11.41
N HIS A 328 -15.82 33.78 12.53
CA HIS A 328 -14.62 34.46 13.05
C HIS A 328 -13.41 34.11 12.16
N PRO A 329 -12.48 35.05 11.87
CA PRO A 329 -11.30 34.75 11.05
C PRO A 329 -10.47 33.57 11.56
N MET A 330 -10.32 33.44 12.89
CA MET A 330 -9.63 32.29 13.49
C MET A 330 -10.32 30.93 13.29
N ALA A 331 -11.59 30.90 12.88
CA ALA A 331 -12.23 29.64 12.52
C ALA A 331 -11.75 29.15 11.15
N VAL A 332 -11.09 29.99 10.34
CA VAL A 332 -10.48 29.63 9.04
C VAL A 332 -11.42 28.83 8.13
N GLY A 333 -12.71 29.16 8.14
CA GLY A 333 -13.75 28.47 7.36
C GLY A 333 -14.19 27.11 7.90
N LEU A 334 -13.61 26.63 9.00
CA LEU A 334 -14.05 25.43 9.70
C LEU A 334 -15.41 25.66 10.37
N SER A 335 -16.19 24.58 10.46
CA SER A 335 -17.50 24.57 11.11
C SER A 335 -17.85 23.17 11.60
N GLY A 336 -18.85 23.06 12.48
CA GLY A 336 -19.23 21.77 13.07
C GLY A 336 -18.18 21.26 14.04
N ALA A 337 -17.86 19.96 13.97
CA ALA A 337 -16.90 19.29 14.84
C ALA A 337 -15.71 18.76 14.03
N PRO A 338 -14.79 19.61 13.55
CA PRO A 338 -13.60 19.14 12.84
C PRO A 338 -12.78 18.20 13.73
N VAL A 339 -12.26 17.14 13.12
CA VAL A 339 -11.20 16.33 13.72
C VAL A 339 -9.96 17.20 13.76
N ILE A 340 -9.35 17.33 14.93
CA ILE A 340 -8.13 18.12 15.15
C ILE A 340 -6.93 17.22 15.51
N TYR A 341 -7.20 15.97 15.91
CA TYR A 341 -6.18 14.97 16.22
C TYR A 341 -6.49 13.63 15.58
N SER A 342 -5.47 13.00 15.01
CA SER A 342 -5.55 11.67 14.39
C SER A 342 -5.72 10.55 15.42
N THR A 343 -5.19 10.75 16.62
CA THR A 343 -5.34 9.85 17.78
C THR A 343 -5.83 10.64 18.99
N PRO A 344 -6.68 10.04 19.86
CA PRO A 344 -7.19 10.73 21.04
C PRO A 344 -6.07 11.26 21.94
N THR A 345 -6.13 12.54 22.28
CA THR A 345 -5.17 13.19 23.18
C THR A 345 -5.84 14.29 23.98
N ILE A 346 -5.04 15.14 24.62
CA ILE A 346 -5.49 16.20 25.52
C ILE A 346 -5.86 17.47 24.75
N VAL A 347 -6.92 18.13 25.20
CA VAL A 347 -7.30 19.50 24.82
C VAL A 347 -7.24 20.39 26.06
N SER A 348 -6.43 21.44 26.00
CA SER A 348 -6.45 22.56 26.94
C SER A 348 -7.75 23.35 26.81
N TRP A 349 -8.32 23.79 27.93
CA TRP A 349 -9.53 24.60 27.93
C TRP A 349 -9.56 25.65 29.03
N GLY A 350 -10.35 26.70 28.78
CA GLY A 350 -10.63 27.78 29.71
C GLY A 350 -12.11 28.17 29.77
N VAL A 351 -12.51 28.85 30.83
CA VAL A 351 -13.78 29.56 30.99
C VAL A 351 -13.46 31.06 30.97
N PRO A 352 -13.46 31.68 29.78
CA PRO A 352 -13.15 33.10 29.65
C PRO A 352 -14.27 33.99 30.21
N SER A 353 -13.96 35.26 30.43
CA SER A 353 -14.95 36.28 30.77
C SER A 353 -15.85 36.59 29.56
N SER A 354 -16.92 37.36 29.78
CA SER A 354 -17.79 37.84 28.69
C SER A 354 -17.11 38.79 27.70
N GLY A 355 -15.87 39.24 27.97
CA GLY A 355 -15.08 40.04 27.05
C GLY A 355 -14.41 39.23 25.93
N ALA A 356 -14.42 37.90 26.02
CA ALA A 356 -13.87 37.03 25.00
C ALA A 356 -14.89 36.69 23.91
N VAL A 357 -14.38 36.40 22.73
CA VAL A 357 -15.04 35.58 21.73
C VAL A 357 -14.56 34.13 21.88
N VAL A 358 -15.48 33.18 21.92
CA VAL A 358 -15.17 31.74 21.91
C VAL A 358 -15.32 31.22 20.48
N ILE A 359 -14.27 30.64 19.94
CA ILE A 359 -14.22 30.16 18.55
C ILE A 359 -14.57 28.68 18.51
N ALA A 360 -13.94 27.90 19.39
CA ALA A 360 -14.15 26.47 19.52
C ALA A 360 -14.30 26.05 20.99
N ARG A 361 -15.06 25.00 21.22
CA ARG A 361 -15.27 24.37 22.53
C ARG A 361 -14.74 22.95 22.54
N VAL A 362 -14.46 22.44 23.74
CA VAL A 362 -14.22 21.00 23.91
C VAL A 362 -15.42 20.23 23.37
N ALA A 363 -15.19 19.17 22.59
CA ALA A 363 -16.28 18.44 21.96
C ALA A 363 -17.26 17.90 23.01
N GLY A 364 -18.53 18.26 22.88
CA GLY A 364 -19.59 17.84 23.80
C GLY A 364 -19.66 18.61 25.13
N ASP A 365 -18.79 19.61 25.38
CA ASP A 365 -18.87 20.48 26.56
C ASP A 365 -19.13 21.95 26.16
N PRO A 366 -20.33 22.49 26.40
CA PRO A 366 -20.68 23.85 26.01
C PRO A 366 -20.08 24.94 26.93
N THR A 367 -19.38 24.56 28.00
CA THR A 367 -18.85 25.49 29.00
C THR A 367 -17.35 25.71 28.85
N GLN A 368 -16.63 24.72 28.31
CA GLN A 368 -15.18 24.73 28.17
C GLN A 368 -14.77 25.26 26.80
N ALA A 369 -14.08 26.40 26.75
CA ALA A 369 -13.55 26.98 25.53
C ALA A 369 -12.17 26.41 25.24
N ALA A 370 -12.02 25.77 24.07
CA ALA A 370 -10.76 25.21 23.60
C ALA A 370 -9.96 26.24 22.79
N VAL A 371 -10.66 27.10 22.03
CA VAL A 371 -10.06 28.24 21.32
C VAL A 371 -10.88 29.48 21.61
N PHE A 372 -10.25 30.49 22.18
CA PHE A 372 -10.91 31.75 22.54
C PHE A 372 -9.93 32.92 22.48
N ALA A 373 -10.48 34.12 22.32
CA ALA A 373 -9.69 35.31 22.10
C ALA A 373 -10.31 36.57 22.72
N TYR A 374 -9.45 37.52 23.10
CA TYR A 374 -9.82 38.85 23.57
C TYR A 374 -9.18 39.91 22.68
N GLU A 375 -10.00 40.81 22.15
CA GLU A 375 -9.51 41.99 21.44
C GLU A 375 -8.79 42.95 22.39
N THR A 376 -7.96 43.83 21.83
CA THR A 376 -7.32 44.90 22.61
C THR A 376 -8.40 45.76 23.28
N GLY A 377 -8.26 45.97 24.59
CA GLY A 377 -9.22 46.71 25.40
C GLY A 377 -10.44 45.92 25.86
N SER A 378 -10.59 44.65 25.49
CA SER A 378 -11.64 43.78 26.05
C SER A 378 -11.40 43.49 27.53
N SER A 379 -12.48 43.33 28.30
CA SER A 379 -12.39 42.98 29.72
C SER A 379 -11.90 41.54 29.89
N LEU A 380 -10.73 41.36 30.48
CA LEU A 380 -10.22 40.08 30.98
C LEU A 380 -10.99 39.64 32.23
N VAL A 381 -10.66 38.46 32.74
CA VAL A 381 -11.15 37.99 34.04
C VAL A 381 -10.68 38.97 35.13
N GLY A 382 -11.58 39.31 36.05
CA GLY A 382 -11.29 40.31 37.11
C GLY A 382 -11.45 41.77 36.68
N GLY A 383 -11.77 42.06 35.42
CA GLY A 383 -12.14 43.42 34.96
C GLY A 383 -10.98 44.26 34.41
N THR A 384 -9.75 43.74 34.43
CA THR A 384 -8.60 44.34 33.75
C THR A 384 -8.85 44.38 32.24
N LEU A 385 -8.44 45.45 31.55
CA LEU A 385 -8.55 45.51 30.09
C LEU A 385 -7.33 44.86 29.44
N ALA A 386 -7.55 44.08 28.38
CA ALA A 386 -6.49 43.44 27.61
C ALA A 386 -5.56 44.52 26.99
N PRO A 387 -4.26 44.55 27.31
CA PRO A 387 -3.35 45.58 26.78
C PRO A 387 -3.11 45.43 25.27
N ALA A 388 -3.21 44.20 24.77
CA ALA A 388 -3.18 43.80 23.38
C ALA A 388 -4.01 42.52 23.21
N ARG A 389 -4.08 41.97 22.00
CA ARG A 389 -4.80 40.72 21.74
C ARG A 389 -4.30 39.57 22.63
N ARG A 390 -5.22 38.73 23.10
CA ARG A 390 -4.94 37.54 23.92
C ARG A 390 -5.66 36.33 23.35
N VAL A 391 -4.97 35.20 23.23
CA VAL A 391 -5.53 33.96 22.68
C VAL A 391 -5.19 32.79 23.60
N GLY A 392 -6.21 32.01 23.95
CA GLY A 392 -6.07 30.69 24.54
C GLY A 392 -6.31 29.63 23.48
N LEU A 393 -5.38 28.68 23.35
CA LEU A 393 -5.39 27.61 22.36
C LEU A 393 -5.52 26.24 23.02
N TYR A 394 -6.02 25.29 22.24
CA TYR A 394 -6.35 23.93 22.67
C TYR A 394 -5.18 22.93 22.74
N PRO A 395 -4.04 23.10 22.02
CA PRO A 395 -3.01 22.07 22.02
C PRO A 395 -2.43 21.80 23.40
N GLU A 396 -1.79 20.65 23.52
CA GLU A 396 -0.91 20.26 24.62
C GLU A 396 0.34 19.64 23.98
N ASP A 397 1.35 19.27 24.77
CA ASP A 397 2.62 18.71 24.24
C ASP A 397 2.46 17.48 23.31
N GLY A 398 1.28 16.86 23.27
CA GLY A 398 0.95 15.73 22.41
C GLY A 398 0.39 16.07 21.02
N PHE A 399 0.44 17.32 20.55
CA PHE A 399 -0.08 17.68 19.22
C PHE A 399 0.90 17.38 18.07
N THR A 400 2.20 17.35 18.33
CA THR A 400 3.22 17.12 17.30
C THR A 400 3.07 15.76 16.63
N GLY A 401 2.93 15.75 15.31
CA GLY A 401 2.71 14.54 14.51
C GLY A 401 1.35 13.86 14.75
N ASN A 402 0.48 14.45 15.58
CA ASN A 402 -0.87 13.96 15.85
C ASN A 402 -1.95 14.95 15.40
N ALA A 403 -1.64 16.23 15.29
CA ALA A 403 -2.54 17.23 14.73
C ALA A 403 -2.87 16.90 13.27
N THR A 404 -4.15 17.04 12.93
CA THR A 404 -4.62 17.02 11.54
C THR A 404 -4.50 18.42 10.94
N ASP A 405 -4.62 18.56 9.62
CA ASP A 405 -4.64 19.86 8.92
C ASP A 405 -5.60 20.88 9.57
N ALA A 406 -6.82 20.47 9.92
CA ALA A 406 -7.79 21.35 10.58
C ALA A 406 -7.33 21.81 11.98
N GLY A 407 -6.54 21.00 12.67
CA GLY A 407 -5.94 21.32 13.94
C GLY A 407 -4.84 22.37 13.80
N ASP A 408 -3.86 22.12 12.95
CA ASP A 408 -2.75 23.06 12.69
C ASP A 408 -3.28 24.41 12.20
N ARG A 409 -4.29 24.39 11.33
CA ARG A 409 -4.97 25.59 10.84
C ARG A 409 -5.57 26.44 11.95
N LEU A 410 -6.15 25.85 12.99
CA LEU A 410 -6.70 26.59 14.14
C LEU A 410 -5.58 27.22 14.98
N VAL A 411 -4.46 26.51 15.16
CA VAL A 411 -3.29 27.01 15.90
C VAL A 411 -2.63 28.18 15.17
N LEU A 412 -2.35 28.01 13.86
CA LEU A 412 -1.81 29.04 12.99
C LEU A 412 -2.69 30.29 12.99
N ALA A 413 -4.01 30.13 12.87
CA ALA A 413 -4.93 31.25 12.90
C ALA A 413 -4.94 31.97 14.26
N GLY A 414 -4.73 31.24 15.35
CA GLY A 414 -4.54 31.78 16.69
C GLY A 414 -3.30 32.68 16.78
N PHE A 415 -2.15 32.20 16.31
CA PHE A 415 -0.91 32.98 16.26
C PHE A 415 -1.05 34.22 15.38
N CYS A 416 -1.59 34.05 14.17
CA CYS A 416 -1.86 35.14 13.23
C CYS A 416 -2.75 36.24 13.81
N TRP A 417 -3.84 35.84 14.47
CA TRP A 417 -4.77 36.78 15.06
C TRP A 417 -4.15 37.52 16.24
N ALA A 418 -3.43 36.80 17.12
CA ALA A 418 -2.71 37.41 18.23
C ALA A 418 -1.68 38.45 17.74
N ALA A 419 -0.98 38.16 16.65
CA ALA A 419 -0.01 39.05 16.00
C ALA A 419 -0.63 40.23 15.22
N GLY A 420 -1.95 40.36 15.20
CA GLY A 420 -2.63 41.48 14.53
C GLY A 420 -2.75 41.33 13.01
N GLN A 421 -2.55 40.12 12.46
CA GLN A 421 -2.53 39.89 11.02
C GLN A 421 -3.86 39.35 10.44
N LEU A 422 -4.85 39.08 11.29
CA LEU A 422 -6.21 38.63 10.94
C LEU A 422 -7.31 39.57 11.48
#